data_AF-A0A2R6LJX9-F1
#
_entry.id   AF-A0A2R6LJX9-F1
#
_cell.length_a   1.000
_cell.length_b   1.000
_cell.length_c   1.000
_cell.angle_alpha   90.00
_cell.angle_beta   90.00
_cell.angle_gamma   90.00
#
_symmetry.space_group_name_H-M   'P 1'
#
loop_
_entity.id
_entity.type
_entity.pdbx_description
1 polymer ?
#
loop_
_entity_poly.entity_id
_entity_poly.type
_entity_poly.pdbx_seq_one_letter_code
_entity_poly.pdbx_strand_id
1 'polypeptide(L)'
;VRYLVHAGVDGEGDDGDRTLVDRDALTDRQREVLRTAYEMGYFEYPRESNATEVAAALDISPSTLAEHLAAAQGKLLDELLTAR
;
A
#
# COMPACT_ATOMS: atom_id res chain seq x y z
N VAL A 1 -10.16 -14.14 6.47
CA VAL A 1 -9.45 -13.68 5.25
C VAL A 1 -10.28 -12.60 4.59
N ARG A 2 -9.74 -11.39 4.38
CA ARG A 2 -10.51 -10.22 3.92
C ARG A 2 -9.81 -9.62 2.68
N TYR A 3 -10.22 -10.09 1.51
CA TYR A 3 -9.72 -9.63 0.20
C TYR A 3 -10.17 -8.18 -0.08
N LEU A 4 -9.33 -7.38 -0.73
CA LEU A 4 -9.75 -6.10 -1.32
C LEU A 4 -10.19 -6.42 -2.76
N VAL A 5 -11.46 -6.19 -3.08
CA VAL A 5 -11.98 -6.30 -4.45
C VAL A 5 -12.49 -4.92 -4.82
N HIS A 6 -11.81 -4.24 -5.74
CA HIS A 6 -12.38 -3.06 -6.37
C HIS A 6 -13.24 -3.53 -7.55
N ALA A 7 -14.54 -3.67 -7.31
CA ALA A 7 -15.50 -3.89 -8.39
C ALA A 7 -15.81 -2.52 -9.00
N GLY A 8 -15.35 -2.27 -10.23
CA GLY A 8 -15.81 -1.14 -11.02
C GLY A 8 -17.30 -1.30 -11.31
N VAL A 9 -18.09 -0.30 -10.91
CA VAL A 9 -19.44 -0.08 -11.45
C VAL A 9 -19.24 0.34 -12.89
N ASP A 10 -19.42 -0.61 -13.80
CA ASP A 10 -20.12 -0.49 -15.07
C ASP A 10 -20.01 -1.84 -15.77
N GLY A 11 -21.16 -2.48 -15.97
CA GLY A 11 -21.26 -3.82 -16.52
C GLY A 11 -20.94 -3.85 -18.00
N GLU A 12 -19.65 -3.99 -18.31
CA GLU A 12 -19.10 -4.68 -19.49
C GLU A 12 -17.58 -4.63 -19.33
N GLY A 13 -17.00 -5.61 -18.65
CA GLY A 13 -15.59 -5.55 -18.26
C GLY A 13 -14.92 -6.88 -18.49
N ASP A 14 -14.07 -6.90 -19.51
CA ASP A 14 -12.86 -7.72 -19.60
C ASP A 14 -12.44 -8.25 -18.21
N ASP A 15 -12.38 -9.57 -18.04
CA ASP A 15 -11.81 -10.21 -16.84
C ASP A 15 -10.28 -10.07 -16.88
N GLY A 16 -9.82 -8.85 -17.17
CA GLY A 16 -8.44 -8.48 -17.39
C GLY A 16 -7.70 -8.46 -16.07
N ASP A 17 -6.85 -9.45 -15.90
CA ASP A 17 -5.70 -9.48 -14.99
C ASP A 17 -5.99 -9.00 -13.55
N ARG A 18 -6.96 -9.65 -12.90
CA ARG A 18 -7.24 -9.43 -11.48
C ARG A 18 -6.33 -10.31 -10.63
N THR A 19 -5.26 -9.73 -10.11
CA THR A 19 -4.39 -10.40 -9.14
C THR A 19 -4.93 -10.25 -7.72
N LEU A 20 -5.11 -11.37 -7.02
CA LEU A 20 -5.42 -11.37 -5.59
C LEU A 20 -4.13 -11.15 -4.79
N VAL A 21 -4.13 -10.12 -3.94
CA VAL A 21 -2.99 -9.81 -3.06
C VAL A 21 -3.35 -10.18 -1.62
N ASP A 22 -2.54 -11.02 -0.97
CA ASP A 22 -2.72 -11.34 0.43
C ASP A 22 -2.26 -10.20 1.35
N ARG A 23 -3.22 -9.52 1.99
CA ARG A 23 -2.93 -8.45 2.95
C ARG A 23 -2.47 -8.95 4.32
N ASP A 24 -2.62 -10.24 4.59
CA ASP A 24 -2.07 -10.86 5.79
C ASP A 24 -0.55 -11.13 5.68
N ALA A 25 0.03 -11.02 4.47
CA ALA A 25 1.48 -11.03 4.28
C ALA A 25 2.17 -9.81 4.92
N LEU A 26 1.46 -8.68 5.07
CA LEU A 26 1.95 -7.48 5.73
C LEU A 26 1.82 -7.58 7.26
N THR A 27 2.84 -7.11 7.98
CA THR A 27 2.71 -6.94 9.44
C THR A 27 1.75 -5.80 9.76
N ASP A 28 1.20 -5.77 10.98
CA ASP A 28 0.34 -4.67 11.43
C ASP A 28 1.00 -3.30 11.23
N ARG A 29 2.28 -3.18 11.58
CA ARG A 29 3.02 -1.92 11.42
C ARG A 29 3.22 -1.54 9.95
N GLN A 30 3.48 -2.50 9.06
CA GLN A 30 3.57 -2.24 7.63
C GLN A 30 2.24 -1.75 7.05
N ARG A 31 1.12 -2.34 7.48
CA ARG A 31 -0.23 -1.93 7.07
C ARG A 31 -0.56 -0.52 7.55
N GLU A 32 -0.25 -0.22 8.81
CA GLU A 32 -0.45 1.10 9.41
C GLU A 32 0.35 2.18 8.68
N VAL A 33 1.63 1.91 8.42
CA VAL A 33 2.52 2.83 7.68
C VAL A 33 2.01 3.11 6.27
N LEU A 34 1.68 2.06 5.51
CA LEU A 34 1.13 2.23 4.15
C LEU A 34 -0.18 3.01 4.16
N ARG A 35 -1.09 2.68 5.08
CA ARG A 35 -2.38 3.36 5.20
C ARG A 35 -2.19 4.85 5.51
N THR A 36 -1.37 5.16 6.50
CA THR A 36 -1.13 6.55 6.91
C THR A 36 -0.47 7.35 5.79
N ALA A 37 0.54 6.78 5.12
CA ALA A 37 1.17 7.42 3.97
C ALA A 37 0.15 7.68 2.83
N TYR A 38 -0.70 6.71 2.54
CA TYR A 38 -1.73 6.83 1.51
C TYR A 38 -2.79 7.89 1.87
N GLU A 39 -3.33 7.85 3.09
CA GLU A 39 -4.32 8.82 3.57
C GLU A 39 -3.79 10.25 3.66
N MET A 40 -2.47 10.41 3.84
CA MET A 40 -1.80 11.71 3.84
C MET A 40 -1.37 12.18 2.43
N GLY A 41 -1.74 11.47 1.37
CA GLY A 41 -1.41 11.84 -0.01
C GLY A 41 0.08 11.74 -0.35
N TYR A 42 0.84 10.90 0.36
CA TYR A 42 2.28 10.71 0.12
C TYR A 42 2.59 10.14 -1.27
N PHE A 43 1.68 9.36 -1.83
CA PHE A 43 1.82 8.72 -3.14
C PHE A 43 1.21 9.52 -4.29
N GLU A 44 0.64 10.69 -4.03
CA GLU A 44 -0.04 11.50 -5.05
C GLU A 44 0.93 12.36 -5.87
N TYR A 45 0.41 12.91 -6.97
CA TYR A 45 1.12 13.89 -7.78
C TYR A 45 0.21 15.10 -8.10
N PRO A 46 0.52 16.31 -7.58
CA PRO A 46 1.59 16.61 -6.62
C PRO A 46 1.33 15.93 -5.26
N ARG A 47 2.39 15.64 -4.50
CA ARG A 47 2.25 15.04 -3.16
C ARG A 47 1.62 16.04 -2.19
N GLU A 48 0.65 15.59 -1.41
CA GLU A 48 0.07 16.39 -0.32
C GLU A 48 0.95 16.38 0.94
N SER A 49 1.59 15.25 1.23
CA SER A 49 2.56 15.11 2.33
C SER A 49 3.88 14.49 1.89
N ASN A 50 4.96 14.88 2.54
CA ASN A 50 6.29 14.31 2.35
C ASN A 50 6.64 13.27 3.44
N ALA A 51 7.77 12.57 3.27
CA ALA A 51 8.16 11.48 4.15
C ALA A 51 8.38 11.93 5.61
N THR A 52 8.87 13.16 5.82
CA THR A 52 9.08 13.70 7.16
C THR A 52 7.76 13.93 7.88
N GLU A 53 6.75 14.44 7.18
CA GLU A 53 5.42 14.70 7.74
C GLU A 53 4.70 13.39 8.11
N VAL A 54 4.77 12.39 7.24
CA VAL A 54 4.20 11.06 7.51
C VAL A 54 4.94 10.37 8.67
N ALA A 55 6.27 10.47 8.71
CA ALA A 55 7.06 9.90 9.80
C ALA A 55 6.72 10.56 11.15
N ALA A 56 6.52 11.87 11.16
CA ALA A 56 6.09 12.61 12.35
C ALA A 56 4.69 12.18 12.82
N ALA A 57 3.74 11.96 11.90
CA ALA A 57 2.39 11.47 12.24
C ALA A 57 2.39 10.08 12.88
N LEU A 58 3.40 9.27 12.57
CA LEU A 58 3.57 7.90 13.07
C LEU A 58 4.54 7.79 14.25
N ASP A 59 5.06 8.92 14.74
CA ASP A 59 6.08 9.03 15.79
C ASP A 59 7.32 8.14 15.54
N ILE A 60 7.85 8.20 14.31
CA ILE A 60 9.05 7.46 13.89
C ILE A 60 10.02 8.35 13.11
N SER A 61 11.24 7.85 12.92
CA SER A 61 12.21 8.53 12.05
C SER A 61 11.84 8.39 10.56
N PRO A 62 12.22 9.35 9.69
CA PRO A 62 12.04 9.21 8.24
C PRO A 62 12.73 7.96 7.66
N SER A 63 13.86 7.54 8.23
CA SER A 63 14.53 6.28 7.89
C SER A 63 13.68 5.06 8.22
N THR A 64 13.08 5.02 9.42
CA THR A 64 12.18 3.93 9.84
C THR A 64 10.92 3.87 8.98
N LEU A 65 10.38 5.04 8.59
CA LEU A 65 9.28 5.11 7.64
C LEU A 65 9.68 4.47 6.29
N ALA A 66 10.83 4.87 5.74
CA ALA A 66 11.32 4.37 4.47
C ALA A 66 11.54 2.84 4.50
N GLU A 67 12.10 2.31 5.59
CA GLU A 67 12.27 0.87 5.80
C GLU A 67 10.92 0.13 5.81
N HIS A 68 9.93 0.64 6.56
CA HIS A 68 8.61 0.03 6.59
C HIS A 68 7.91 0.08 5.23
N LEU A 69 7.99 1.21 4.52
CA LEU A 69 7.44 1.36 3.18
C LEU A 69 8.10 0.40 2.19
N ALA A 70 9.43 0.34 2.15
CA ALA A 70 10.17 -0.56 1.27
C ALA A 70 9.83 -2.03 1.54
N ALA A 71 9.78 -2.43 2.82
CA ALA A 71 9.43 -3.80 3.20
C ALA A 71 7.97 -4.15 2.85
N ALA A 72 7.04 -3.21 3.04
CA ALA A 72 5.63 -3.43 2.72
C ALA A 72 5.38 -3.48 1.20
N GLN A 73 5.97 -2.54 0.46
CA GLN A 73 5.89 -2.50 -1.00
C GLN A 73 6.56 -3.72 -1.63
N GLY A 74 7.70 -4.17 -1.11
CA GLY A 74 8.36 -5.39 -1.60
C GLY A 74 7.47 -6.63 -1.50
N LYS A 75 6.74 -6.80 -0.41
CA LYS A 75 5.77 -7.90 -0.26
C LYS A 75 4.60 -7.78 -1.23
N LEU A 76 4.05 -6.57 -1.39
CA LEU A 76 2.95 -6.34 -2.35
C LEU A 76 3.40 -6.59 -3.79
N LEU A 77 4.63 -6.23 -4.13
CA LEU A 77 5.22 -6.49 -5.45
C LEU A 77 5.49 -7.98 -5.66
N ASP A 78 5.94 -8.71 -4.65
CA ASP A 78 6.11 -10.17 -4.74
C ASP A 78 4.76 -10.86 -5.00
N GLU A 79 3.73 -10.51 -4.22
CA GLU A 79 2.36 -11.01 -4.45
C GLU A 79 1.86 -10.65 -5.86
N LEU A 80 2.10 -9.43 -6.33
CA LEU A 80 1.62 -8.97 -7.63
C LEU A 80 2.34 -9.60 -8.82
N LEU A 81 3.66 -9.81 -8.72
CA LEU A 81 4.50 -10.27 -9.83
C LEU A 81 4.70 -11.78 -9.86
N THR A 82 4.51 -12.45 -8.72
CA THR A 82 4.67 -13.90 -8.58
C THR A 82 3.32 -14.64 -8.69
N ALA A 83 2.19 -13.98 -8.40
CA ALA A 83 0.88 -14.54 -8.70
C ALA A 83 0.70 -14.70 -10.23
N ARG A 84 0.52 -15.94 -10.68
CA ARG A 84 0.27 -16.31 -12.07
C ARG A 84 -1.02 -17.14 -12.18
#